data_AF-A0A1B6EVD5-F1
#
_entry.id   AF-A0A1B6EVD5-F1
#
_cell.length_a   1.000
_cell.length_b   1.000
_cell.length_c   1.000
_cell.angle_alpha   90.00
_cell.angle_beta   90.00
_cell.angle_gamma   90.00
#
_symmetry.space_group_name_H-M   'P 1'
#
loop_
_entity.id
_entity.type
_entity.pdbx_description
1 polymer ?
#
loop_
_entity_poly.entity_id
_entity_poly.type
_entity_poly.pdbx_seq_one_letter_code
_entity_poly.pdbx_strand_id
1 'polypeptide(L)'
;MLKTGVLLVALITLNSISCTITNYLTESDQKDLQKVLLKLYHEANDVPTAYYTISTLNVLKNKHDIDKISSAVCTKIESIKKIDNFENVMEDSFYLTTLSNQFKCKTTLQSQINEKAKQIIDSAEIKDLSEFYYAFEILQMNKITFSTQKIAQSLQNYLKSHDSLSDFGYGFQVASKLAGDSSKFFSHIEDVLAQADEVKTSEGSWLQFEGGLSVTSNIITGIAKLSASLKKPIPLNQHQSDLFANYLYSRKIVKTSKGIYSLISMSASLIESSVSPISVTNYDTRKISTDGPFYVKVCDFFGNPVKNLAPNAVLAESVIKVADKSEVLSKSPFKRSSTDSTKFELSLKLKVGQFKVSVKVNDSPSVSLMTTVMKSVQIDSIKFDVIKAEDDINKAKNVDLSKVAVVL
;
A
#
# COMPACT_ATOMS: atom_id res chain seq x y z
N MET A 1 -16.73 12.41 -62.35
CA MET A 1 -17.83 11.79 -61.57
C MET A 1 -17.21 10.80 -60.57
N LEU A 2 -17.62 10.93 -59.30
CA LEU A 2 -17.27 10.16 -58.10
C LEU A 2 -15.79 10.04 -57.68
N LYS A 3 -15.43 10.78 -56.63
CA LYS A 3 -14.39 10.37 -55.66
C LYS A 3 -15.09 10.14 -54.31
N THR A 4 -15.06 8.89 -53.87
CA THR A 4 -15.52 8.42 -52.55
C THR A 4 -14.52 8.83 -51.47
N GLY A 5 -14.93 9.70 -50.56
CA GLY A 5 -14.21 9.99 -49.33
C GLY A 5 -14.85 9.24 -48.17
N VAL A 6 -14.20 8.19 -47.69
CA VAL A 6 -14.58 7.50 -46.46
C VAL A 6 -14.10 8.36 -45.28
N LEU A 7 -15.05 9.00 -44.59
CA LEU A 7 -14.78 9.73 -43.35
C LEU A 7 -14.85 8.73 -42.18
N LEU A 8 -13.68 8.27 -41.74
CA LEU A 8 -13.55 7.45 -40.53
C LEU A 8 -13.69 8.36 -39.30
N VAL A 9 -14.89 8.42 -38.71
CA VAL A 9 -15.11 9.10 -37.42
C VAL A 9 -14.57 8.18 -36.32
N ALA A 10 -13.35 8.46 -35.87
CA ALA A 10 -12.80 7.84 -34.66
C ALA A 10 -13.59 8.33 -33.45
N LEU A 11 -14.42 7.44 -32.89
CA LEU A 11 -15.05 7.64 -31.59
C LEU A 11 -13.95 7.60 -30.52
N ILE A 12 -13.39 8.75 -30.16
CA ILE A 12 -12.54 8.87 -28.97
C ILE A 12 -13.48 8.76 -27.77
N THR A 13 -13.66 7.55 -27.26
CA THR A 13 -14.18 7.37 -25.91
C THR A 13 -13.13 7.92 -24.95
N LEU A 14 -13.32 9.16 -24.50
CA LEU A 14 -12.69 9.69 -23.29
C LEU A 14 -13.17 8.86 -22.11
N ASN A 15 -12.62 7.65 -21.97
CA ASN A 15 -12.54 7.02 -20.67
C ASN A 15 -11.57 7.89 -19.88
N SER A 16 -12.12 8.83 -19.11
CA SER A 16 -11.39 9.49 -18.04
C SER A 16 -10.93 8.39 -17.09
N ILE A 17 -9.70 7.92 -17.29
CA ILE A 17 -9.02 6.98 -16.41
C ILE A 17 -8.93 7.70 -15.07
N SER A 18 -9.75 7.24 -14.12
CA SER A 18 -9.71 7.74 -12.75
C SER A 18 -8.38 7.29 -12.15
N CYS A 19 -7.43 8.21 -11.98
CA CYS A 19 -6.12 7.93 -11.41
C CYS A 19 -6.12 7.78 -9.88
N THR A 20 -7.26 8.02 -9.23
CA THR A 20 -7.39 7.92 -7.78
C THR A 20 -7.75 6.50 -7.36
N ILE A 21 -7.21 6.10 -6.20
CA ILE A 21 -7.29 4.74 -5.68
C ILE A 21 -8.74 4.37 -5.36
N THR A 22 -9.31 3.44 -6.13
CA THR A 22 -10.65 2.88 -5.82
C THR A 22 -10.61 1.72 -4.84
N ASN A 23 -9.43 1.36 -4.30
CA ASN A 23 -9.28 0.23 -3.40
C ASN A 23 -8.14 0.41 -2.39
N TYR A 24 -8.34 0.03 -1.15
CA TYR A 24 -7.32 0.03 -0.09
C TYR A 24 -7.01 -1.40 0.35
N LEU A 25 -5.97 -1.58 1.14
CA LEU A 25 -5.65 -2.86 1.77
C LEU A 25 -6.60 -3.09 2.96
N THR A 26 -7.61 -3.92 2.77
CA THR A 26 -8.63 -4.18 3.81
C THR A 26 -8.04 -4.89 5.02
N GLU A 27 -8.75 -4.88 6.15
CA GLU A 27 -8.34 -5.68 7.31
C GLU A 27 -8.21 -7.17 6.98
N SER A 28 -9.05 -7.68 6.06
CA SER A 28 -8.93 -9.07 5.61
C SER A 28 -7.65 -9.30 4.82
N ASP A 29 -7.32 -8.41 3.88
CA ASP A 29 -6.07 -8.50 3.11
C ASP A 29 -4.85 -8.44 4.04
N GLN A 30 -4.86 -7.54 5.03
CA GLN A 30 -3.79 -7.44 6.03
C GLN A 30 -3.66 -8.73 6.86
N LYS A 31 -4.77 -9.31 7.30
CA LYS A 31 -4.77 -10.59 8.05
C LYS A 31 -4.27 -11.74 7.18
N ASP A 32 -4.59 -11.78 5.89
CA ASP A 32 -4.12 -12.84 5.01
C ASP A 32 -2.61 -12.73 4.75
N LEU A 33 -2.07 -11.52 4.58
CA LEU A 33 -0.62 -11.29 4.52
C LEU A 33 0.08 -11.73 5.82
N GLN A 34 -0.51 -11.41 6.98
CA GLN A 34 0.01 -11.85 8.29
C GLN A 34 0.01 -13.38 8.41
N LYS A 35 -1.05 -14.07 7.98
CA LYS A 35 -1.09 -15.55 7.97
C LYS A 35 0.02 -16.14 7.10
N VAL A 36 0.28 -15.56 5.92
CA VAL A 36 1.38 -16.01 5.05
C VAL A 36 2.73 -15.81 5.75
N LEU A 37 2.97 -14.66 6.38
CA LEU A 37 4.21 -14.40 7.12
C LEU A 37 4.43 -15.37 8.28
N LEU A 38 3.39 -15.64 9.08
CA LEU A 38 3.48 -16.58 10.19
C LEU A 38 3.74 -18.00 9.69
N LYS A 39 3.08 -18.42 8.61
CA LYS A 39 3.35 -19.70 7.95
C LYS A 39 4.82 -19.81 7.52
N LEU A 40 5.32 -18.84 6.75
CA LEU A 40 6.72 -18.81 6.32
C LEU A 40 7.69 -18.81 7.49
N TYR A 41 7.37 -18.07 8.56
CA TYR A 41 8.19 -18.03 9.77
C TYR A 41 8.34 -19.41 10.42
N HIS A 42 7.29 -20.25 10.42
CA HIS A 42 7.36 -21.60 10.99
C HIS A 42 8.04 -22.60 10.05
N GLU A 43 7.90 -22.46 8.74
CA GLU A 43 8.42 -23.41 7.75
C GLU A 43 9.89 -23.17 7.40
N ALA A 44 10.31 -21.91 7.30
CA ALA A 44 11.65 -21.58 6.85
C ALA A 44 12.67 -21.68 7.98
N ASN A 45 13.95 -21.92 7.68
CA ASN A 45 15.02 -21.94 8.68
C ASN A 45 16.14 -20.94 8.32
N ASP A 46 15.75 -19.70 8.04
CA ASP A 46 16.64 -18.61 7.66
C ASP A 46 16.33 -17.31 8.43
N VAL A 47 17.35 -16.45 8.55
CA VAL A 47 17.25 -15.16 9.27
C VAL A 47 16.42 -14.13 8.49
N PRO A 48 16.56 -13.97 7.16
CA PRO A 48 15.74 -13.02 6.39
C PRO A 48 14.25 -13.17 6.63
N THR A 49 13.71 -14.39 6.59
CA THR A 49 12.28 -14.64 6.81
C THR A 49 11.85 -14.24 8.21
N ALA A 50 12.66 -14.53 9.23
CA ALA A 50 12.38 -14.08 10.60
C ALA A 50 12.38 -12.54 10.69
N TYR A 51 13.38 -11.89 10.10
CA TYR A 51 13.52 -10.44 10.11
C TYR A 51 12.33 -9.75 9.42
N TYR A 52 11.97 -10.19 8.22
CA TYR A 52 10.87 -9.59 7.46
C TYR A 52 9.52 -9.83 8.12
N THR A 53 9.28 -11.01 8.70
CA THR A 53 8.06 -11.27 9.46
C THR A 53 7.93 -10.33 10.66
N ILE A 54 8.95 -10.27 11.51
CA ILE A 54 8.92 -9.45 12.73
C ILE A 54 8.85 -7.96 12.39
N SER A 55 9.64 -7.51 11.40
CA SER A 55 9.63 -6.12 10.96
C SER A 55 8.27 -5.71 10.39
N THR A 56 7.60 -6.59 9.64
CA THR A 56 6.25 -6.31 9.14
C THR A 56 5.24 -6.22 10.27
N LEU A 57 5.26 -7.16 11.23
CA LEU A 57 4.37 -7.13 12.38
C LEU A 57 4.56 -5.87 13.24
N ASN A 58 5.82 -5.39 13.37
CA ASN A 58 6.14 -4.12 14.03
C ASN A 58 5.50 -2.93 13.31
N VAL A 59 5.59 -2.86 11.98
CA VAL A 59 4.97 -1.79 11.17
C VAL A 59 3.44 -1.80 11.34
N LEU A 60 2.83 -3.00 11.36
CA LEU A 60 1.39 -3.19 11.60
C LEU A 60 0.98 -3.05 13.06
N LYS A 61 1.92 -2.78 13.98
CA LYS A 61 1.69 -2.68 15.44
C LYS A 61 1.00 -3.92 16.04
N ASN A 62 1.19 -5.10 15.45
CA ASN A 62 0.59 -6.35 15.89
C ASN A 62 1.46 -7.01 16.98
N LYS A 63 1.40 -6.46 18.20
CA LYS A 63 2.17 -6.95 19.36
C LYS A 63 1.83 -8.39 19.73
N HIS A 64 0.57 -8.76 19.63
CA HIS A 64 0.08 -10.09 20.00
C HIS A 64 0.77 -11.22 19.21
N ASP A 65 0.90 -11.06 17.89
CA ASP A 65 1.56 -12.10 17.09
C ASP A 65 3.08 -12.08 17.24
N ILE A 66 3.69 -10.92 17.54
CA ILE A 66 5.11 -10.84 17.93
C ILE A 66 5.35 -11.62 19.22
N ASP A 67 4.50 -11.42 20.24
CA ASP A 67 4.64 -12.08 21.54
C ASP A 67 4.56 -13.60 21.40
N LYS A 68 3.67 -14.12 20.52
CA LYS A 68 3.55 -15.56 20.23
C LYS A 68 4.82 -16.19 19.69
N ILE A 69 5.56 -15.49 18.84
CA ILE A 69 6.76 -16.04 18.19
C ILE A 69 8.05 -15.69 18.93
N SER A 70 8.01 -14.73 19.85
CA SER A 70 9.17 -14.13 20.53
C SER A 70 10.05 -15.15 21.25
N SER A 71 9.46 -16.14 21.92
CA SER A 71 10.19 -17.19 22.65
C SER A 71 11.00 -18.11 21.73
N ALA A 72 10.59 -18.27 20.48
CA ALA A 72 11.26 -19.12 19.50
C ALA A 72 12.34 -18.39 18.69
N VAL A 73 12.36 -17.04 18.70
CA VAL A 73 13.28 -16.25 17.87
C VAL A 73 14.73 -16.55 18.19
N CYS A 74 15.11 -16.56 19.48
CA CYS A 74 16.50 -16.79 19.87
C CYS A 74 16.96 -18.22 19.54
N THR A 75 16.09 -19.22 19.76
CA THR A 75 16.37 -20.61 19.38
C THR A 75 16.61 -20.74 17.88
N LYS A 76 15.81 -20.04 17.07
CA LYS A 76 15.94 -20.03 15.62
C LYS A 76 17.22 -19.34 15.16
N ILE A 77 17.57 -18.22 15.78
CA ILE A 77 18.85 -17.54 15.57
C ILE A 77 20.02 -18.48 15.91
N GLU A 78 19.94 -19.20 17.02
CA GLU A 78 20.97 -20.16 17.44
C GLU A 78 21.12 -21.34 16.48
N SER A 79 20.03 -21.86 15.90
CA SER A 79 20.13 -22.93 14.90
C SER A 79 20.78 -22.46 13.61
N ILE A 80 20.61 -21.20 13.24
CA ILE A 80 21.16 -20.65 11.99
C ILE A 80 22.67 -20.38 12.09
N LYS A 81 23.21 -20.13 13.30
CA LYS A 81 24.67 -20.01 13.53
C LYS A 81 25.48 -21.23 13.09
N LYS A 82 24.83 -22.39 12.88
CA LYS A 82 25.47 -23.64 12.43
C LYS A 82 25.62 -23.72 10.92
N ILE A 83 25.15 -22.71 10.18
CA ILE A 83 25.29 -22.62 8.73
C ILE A 83 26.60 -21.87 8.44
N ASP A 84 27.57 -22.56 7.85
CA ASP A 84 28.86 -21.99 7.47
C ASP A 84 28.69 -20.80 6.49
N ASN A 85 29.50 -19.75 6.64
CA ASN A 85 29.57 -18.53 5.80
C ASN A 85 28.45 -17.49 5.98
N PHE A 86 27.62 -17.57 7.03
CA PHE A 86 26.55 -16.59 7.26
C PHE A 86 27.08 -15.15 7.45
N GLU A 87 28.22 -14.99 8.13
CA GLU A 87 28.93 -13.73 8.32
C GLU A 87 29.49 -13.13 7.03
N ASN A 88 29.51 -13.89 5.93
CA ASN A 88 30.02 -13.40 4.65
C ASN A 88 29.04 -12.48 3.92
N VAL A 89 27.75 -12.52 4.26
CA VAL A 89 26.72 -11.64 3.67
C VAL A 89 26.30 -10.59 4.70
N MET A 90 26.55 -9.30 4.40
CA MET A 90 26.24 -8.25 5.37
C MET A 90 24.74 -8.02 5.60
N GLU A 91 23.92 -8.26 4.57
CA GLU A 91 22.46 -8.20 4.69
C GLU A 91 21.95 -9.16 5.79
N ASP A 92 22.41 -10.41 5.74
CA ASP A 92 22.07 -11.44 6.72
C ASP A 92 22.61 -11.13 8.12
N SER A 93 23.85 -10.62 8.20
CA SER A 93 24.45 -10.15 9.46
C SER A 93 23.66 -8.98 10.09
N PHE A 94 23.10 -8.10 9.26
CA PHE A 94 22.24 -7.00 9.70
C PHE A 94 20.91 -7.53 10.25
N TYR A 95 20.28 -8.48 9.57
CA TYR A 95 19.06 -9.12 10.06
C TYR A 95 19.26 -9.84 11.39
N LEU A 96 20.37 -10.58 11.51
CA LEU A 96 20.76 -11.27 12.73
C LEU A 96 20.98 -10.30 13.88
N THR A 97 21.75 -9.22 13.64
CA THR A 97 22.04 -8.19 14.65
C THR A 97 20.76 -7.50 15.10
N THR A 98 19.87 -7.15 14.15
CA THR A 98 18.59 -6.49 14.45
C THR A 98 17.72 -7.35 15.36
N LEU A 99 17.52 -8.61 14.99
CA LEU A 99 16.70 -9.53 15.79
C LEU A 99 17.34 -9.83 17.15
N SER A 100 18.66 -10.03 17.19
CA SER A 100 19.39 -10.28 18.43
C SER A 100 19.25 -9.11 19.41
N ASN A 101 19.35 -7.88 18.93
CA ASN A 101 19.18 -6.68 19.75
C ASN A 101 17.72 -6.49 20.20
N GLN A 102 16.74 -6.74 19.32
CA GLN A 102 15.31 -6.60 19.65
C GLN A 102 14.87 -7.58 20.74
N PHE A 103 15.29 -8.85 20.65
CA PHE A 103 14.87 -9.92 21.58
C PHE A 103 15.92 -10.26 22.66
N LYS A 104 17.03 -9.51 22.71
CA LYS A 104 18.15 -9.74 23.65
C LYS A 104 18.73 -11.16 23.54
N CYS A 105 18.79 -11.71 22.33
CA CYS A 105 19.39 -13.02 22.09
C CYS A 105 20.90 -12.96 22.25
N LYS A 106 21.51 -13.98 22.85
CA LYS A 106 22.98 -14.09 22.94
C LYS A 106 23.54 -14.53 21.58
N THR A 107 24.46 -13.76 21.00
CA THR A 107 25.18 -14.15 19.79
C THR A 107 26.69 -14.08 19.98
N THR A 108 27.39 -15.16 19.62
CA THR A 108 28.85 -15.26 19.69
C THR A 108 29.55 -14.61 18.48
N LEU A 109 28.80 -14.37 17.39
CA LEU A 109 29.33 -13.82 16.13
C LEU A 109 29.41 -12.28 16.14
N GLN A 110 28.87 -11.61 17.18
CA GLN A 110 28.72 -10.16 17.15
C GLN A 110 30.05 -9.41 17.00
N SER A 111 31.14 -9.89 17.62
CA SER A 111 32.46 -9.26 17.48
C SER A 111 32.95 -9.31 16.03
N GLN A 112 32.88 -10.48 15.40
CA GLN A 112 33.32 -10.68 14.01
C GLN A 112 32.48 -9.85 13.03
N ILE A 113 31.16 -9.82 13.23
CA ILE A 113 30.24 -8.99 12.45
C ILE A 113 30.60 -7.50 12.57
N ASN A 114 30.88 -7.04 13.80
CA ASN A 114 31.27 -5.66 14.05
C ASN A 114 32.61 -5.30 13.42
N GLU A 115 33.60 -6.19 13.51
CA GLU A 115 34.91 -6.01 12.88
C GLU A 115 34.80 -5.90 11.37
N LYS A 116 34.04 -6.79 10.73
CA LYS A 116 33.79 -6.74 9.28
C LYS A 116 33.02 -5.49 8.87
N ALA A 117 31.95 -5.14 9.57
CA ALA A 117 31.20 -3.91 9.32
C ALA A 117 32.11 -2.67 9.45
N LYS A 118 33.01 -2.66 10.45
CA LYS A 118 33.99 -1.59 10.62
C LYS A 118 35.00 -1.52 9.47
N GLN A 119 35.49 -2.65 8.97
CA GLN A 119 36.36 -2.69 7.79
C GLN A 119 35.68 -2.09 6.54
N ILE A 120 34.39 -2.36 6.33
CA ILE A 120 33.61 -1.79 5.23
C ILE A 120 33.46 -0.28 5.40
N ILE A 121 33.09 0.18 6.60
CA ILE A 121 32.87 1.61 6.88
C ILE A 121 34.17 2.43 6.86
N ASP A 122 35.30 1.85 7.31
CA ASP A 122 36.60 2.51 7.32
C ASP A 122 37.33 2.41 5.97
N SER A 123 36.76 1.68 4.99
CA SER A 123 37.33 1.58 3.66
C SER A 123 37.40 2.96 2.98
N ALA A 124 38.40 3.15 2.11
CA ALA A 124 38.61 4.43 1.42
C ALA A 124 37.46 4.77 0.45
N GLU A 125 36.85 3.74 -0.14
CA GLU A 125 35.83 3.86 -1.19
C GLU A 125 34.71 2.85 -0.98
N ILE A 126 33.47 3.27 -1.22
CA ILE A 126 32.30 2.38 -1.21
C ILE A 126 32.33 1.54 -2.50
N LYS A 127 32.40 0.22 -2.35
CA LYS A 127 32.37 -0.73 -3.48
C LYS A 127 30.94 -1.17 -3.81
N ASP A 128 30.16 -1.47 -2.79
CA ASP A 128 28.76 -1.87 -2.87
C ASP A 128 27.98 -1.07 -1.83
N LEU A 129 26.99 -0.29 -2.27
CA LEU A 129 26.26 0.59 -1.36
C LEU A 129 25.27 -0.16 -0.47
N SER A 130 24.76 -1.32 -0.91
CA SER A 130 23.89 -2.16 -0.09
C SER A 130 24.69 -2.77 1.08
N GLU A 131 25.88 -3.31 0.81
CA GLU A 131 26.78 -3.85 1.83
C GLU A 131 27.21 -2.74 2.81
N PHE A 132 27.53 -1.56 2.28
CA PHE A 132 27.85 -0.38 3.08
C PHE A 132 26.69 0.05 3.98
N TYR A 133 25.45 0.07 3.46
CA TYR A 133 24.26 0.37 4.24
C TYR A 133 24.08 -0.61 5.41
N TYR A 134 24.16 -1.92 5.14
CA TYR A 134 24.00 -2.93 6.19
C TYR A 134 25.11 -2.85 7.24
N ALA A 135 26.37 -2.62 6.83
CA ALA A 135 27.47 -2.37 7.75
C ALA A 135 27.25 -1.13 8.62
N PHE A 136 26.79 -0.02 8.02
CA PHE A 136 26.48 1.22 8.73
C PHE A 136 25.39 1.00 9.80
N GLU A 137 24.31 0.31 9.45
CA GLU A 137 23.21 0.02 10.37
C GLU A 137 23.67 -0.86 11.56
N ILE A 138 24.51 -1.86 11.30
CA ILE A 138 25.08 -2.71 12.35
C ILE A 138 25.90 -1.88 13.35
N LEU A 139 26.82 -1.03 12.85
CA LEU A 139 27.64 -0.21 13.73
C LEU A 139 26.78 0.78 14.54
N GLN A 140 25.74 1.37 13.92
CA GLN A 140 24.81 2.26 14.60
C GLN A 140 24.03 1.55 15.72
N MET A 141 23.44 0.40 15.43
CA MET A 141 22.68 -0.38 16.42
C MET A 141 23.54 -0.76 17.62
N ASN A 142 24.81 -1.09 17.36
CA ASN A 142 25.77 -1.51 18.39
C ASN A 142 26.57 -0.34 18.98
N LYS A 143 26.25 0.91 18.60
CA LYS A 143 26.88 2.13 19.11
C LYS A 143 28.41 2.15 18.96
N ILE A 144 28.91 1.55 17.87
CA ILE A 144 30.33 1.58 17.54
C ILE A 144 30.65 2.91 16.89
N THR A 145 31.73 3.54 17.31
CA THR A 145 32.13 4.86 16.82
C THR A 145 32.74 4.80 15.42
N PHE A 146 32.33 5.75 14.58
CA PHE A 146 32.87 5.98 13.24
C PHE A 146 32.69 7.46 12.87
N SER A 147 33.36 7.91 11.81
CA SER A 147 33.27 9.30 11.37
C SER A 147 32.08 9.53 10.44
N THR A 148 31.03 10.19 10.94
CA THR A 148 29.86 10.57 10.12
C THR A 148 30.23 11.50 8.96
N GLN A 149 31.22 12.37 9.16
CA GLN A 149 31.71 13.28 8.11
C GLN A 149 32.37 12.52 6.96
N LYS A 150 33.23 11.53 7.27
CA LYS A 150 33.83 10.67 6.23
C LYS A 150 32.76 9.91 5.47
N ILE A 151 31.78 9.32 6.17
CA ILE A 151 30.66 8.62 5.51
C ILE A 151 29.88 9.56 4.59
N ALA A 152 29.56 10.78 5.05
CA ALA A 152 28.85 11.77 4.24
C ALA A 152 29.62 12.16 2.97
N GLN A 153 30.96 12.14 3.02
CA GLN A 153 31.80 12.44 1.87
C GLN A 153 31.91 11.24 0.92
N SER A 154 32.17 10.04 1.43
CA SER A 154 32.25 8.81 0.63
C SER A 154 30.92 8.51 -0.06
N LEU A 155 29.79 8.66 0.64
CA LEU A 155 28.46 8.48 0.07
C LEU A 155 28.17 9.49 -1.06
N GLN A 156 28.55 10.75 -0.85
CA GLN A 156 28.38 11.77 -1.89
C GLN A 156 29.22 11.48 -3.13
N ASN A 157 30.44 10.99 -2.95
CA ASN A 157 31.30 10.62 -4.08
C ASN A 157 30.73 9.42 -4.84
N TYR A 158 30.23 8.41 -4.11
CA TYR A 158 29.63 7.22 -4.71
C TYR A 158 28.40 7.54 -5.56
N LEU A 159 27.44 8.30 -5.02
CA LEU A 159 26.19 8.66 -5.72
C LEU A 159 26.40 9.64 -6.88
N LYS A 160 27.57 10.27 -7.00
CA LYS A 160 27.93 11.08 -8.18
C LYS A 160 28.42 10.23 -9.35
N SER A 161 29.03 9.08 -9.06
CA SER A 161 29.62 8.20 -10.07
C SER A 161 28.75 6.99 -10.41
N HIS A 162 27.71 6.73 -9.64
CA HIS A 162 26.77 5.62 -9.84
C HIS A 162 25.34 6.16 -9.89
N ASP A 163 24.57 5.71 -10.87
CA ASP A 163 23.22 6.18 -11.17
C ASP A 163 22.14 5.11 -10.90
N SER A 164 22.51 3.98 -10.30
CA SER A 164 21.57 2.92 -9.92
C SER A 164 20.49 3.43 -8.96
N LEU A 165 19.23 3.28 -9.35
CA LEU A 165 18.08 3.64 -8.52
C LEU A 165 18.05 2.91 -7.17
N SER A 166 18.49 1.64 -7.15
CA SER A 166 18.58 0.86 -5.91
C SER A 166 19.58 1.47 -4.93
N ASP A 167 20.69 2.02 -5.45
CA ASP A 167 21.72 2.66 -4.65
C ASP A 167 21.19 3.95 -4.00
N PHE A 168 20.41 4.76 -4.72
CA PHE A 168 19.76 5.91 -4.10
C PHE A 168 18.87 5.52 -2.92
N GLY A 169 18.13 4.42 -3.01
CA GLY A 169 17.31 3.92 -1.89
C GLY A 169 18.12 3.61 -0.63
N TYR A 170 19.28 2.96 -0.77
CA TYR A 170 20.20 2.72 0.36
C TYR A 170 20.88 3.99 0.83
N GLY A 171 21.32 4.84 -0.10
CA GLY A 171 21.98 6.11 0.17
C GLY A 171 21.12 7.07 0.97
N PHE A 172 19.83 7.21 0.63
CA PHE A 172 18.90 8.05 1.40
C PHE A 172 18.70 7.53 2.83
N GLN A 173 18.70 6.20 3.02
CA GLN A 173 18.59 5.62 4.36
C GLN A 173 19.84 5.90 5.21
N VAL A 174 21.04 5.75 4.64
CA VAL A 174 22.28 6.15 5.33
C VAL A 174 22.24 7.64 5.65
N ALA A 175 21.96 8.48 4.65
CA ALA A 175 21.91 9.94 4.79
C ALA A 175 20.93 10.41 5.87
N SER A 176 19.81 9.70 6.06
CA SER A 176 18.81 10.01 7.08
C SER A 176 19.33 9.92 8.52
N LYS A 177 20.44 9.20 8.73
CA LYS A 177 21.03 8.90 10.04
C LYS A 177 22.41 9.54 10.26
N LEU A 178 22.89 10.35 9.30
CA LEU A 178 24.14 11.08 9.46
C LEU A 178 23.94 12.27 10.40
N ALA A 179 24.94 12.52 11.25
CA ALA A 179 25.02 13.74 12.02
C ALA A 179 25.51 14.88 11.10
N GLY A 180 24.79 16.01 11.09
CA GLY A 180 25.13 17.19 10.28
C GLY A 180 24.12 17.47 9.17
N ASP A 181 24.55 18.26 8.16
CA ASP A 181 23.70 18.64 7.04
C ASP A 181 23.66 17.56 5.95
N SER A 182 22.54 16.84 5.88
CA SER A 182 22.22 15.87 4.82
C SER A 182 21.40 16.47 3.67
N SER A 183 21.20 17.79 3.61
CA SER A 183 20.36 18.45 2.59
C SER A 183 20.84 18.22 1.15
N LYS A 184 22.15 18.02 0.95
CA LYS A 184 22.74 17.70 -0.36
C LYS A 184 22.24 16.36 -0.94
N PHE A 185 21.78 15.43 -0.11
CA PHE A 185 21.19 14.18 -0.59
C PHE A 185 19.72 14.37 -0.95
N PHE A 186 19.03 15.28 -0.27
CA PHE A 186 17.63 15.59 -0.52
C PHE A 186 17.41 16.17 -1.93
N SER A 187 18.37 16.93 -2.46
CA SER A 187 18.27 17.49 -3.83
C SER A 187 18.20 16.43 -4.93
N HIS A 188 18.65 15.20 -4.68
CA HIS A 188 18.55 14.11 -5.65
C HIS A 188 17.17 13.43 -5.67
N ILE A 189 16.30 13.72 -4.69
CA ILE A 189 15.02 12.99 -4.58
C ILE A 189 14.11 13.28 -5.77
N GLU A 190 14.02 14.54 -6.22
CA GLU A 190 13.17 14.89 -7.37
C GLU A 190 13.63 14.19 -8.66
N ASP A 191 14.94 14.16 -8.90
CA ASP A 191 15.53 13.46 -10.05
C ASP A 191 15.29 11.94 -9.98
N VAL A 192 15.36 11.35 -8.79
CA VAL A 192 15.04 9.93 -8.59
C VAL A 192 13.55 9.70 -8.83
N LEU A 193 12.66 10.52 -8.28
CA LEU A 193 11.22 10.37 -8.48
C LEU A 193 10.80 10.53 -9.95
N ALA A 194 11.49 11.36 -10.72
CA ALA A 194 11.25 11.55 -12.15
C ALA A 194 11.58 10.30 -13.00
N GLN A 195 12.37 9.37 -12.46
CA GLN A 195 12.72 8.09 -13.11
C GLN A 195 11.72 6.97 -12.81
N ALA A 196 10.66 7.22 -12.04
CA ALA A 196 9.61 6.24 -11.84
C ALA A 196 8.81 6.04 -13.14
N ASP A 197 8.65 4.79 -13.56
CA ASP A 197 7.87 4.42 -14.73
C ASP A 197 6.37 4.46 -14.43
N GLU A 198 5.64 5.21 -15.26
CA GLU A 198 4.18 5.14 -15.29
C GLU A 198 3.74 3.96 -16.18
N VAL A 199 3.22 2.92 -15.55
CA VAL A 199 2.67 1.76 -16.24
C VAL A 199 1.17 1.93 -16.38
N LYS A 200 0.69 1.92 -17.63
CA LYS A 200 -0.74 1.98 -17.95
C LYS A 200 -1.30 0.58 -18.14
N THR A 201 -2.40 0.28 -17.46
CA THR A 201 -3.11 -1.00 -17.52
C THR A 201 -4.60 -0.78 -17.76
N SER A 202 -5.33 -1.87 -18.04
CA SER A 202 -6.79 -1.83 -18.14
C SER A 202 -7.49 -1.43 -16.84
N GLU A 203 -6.82 -1.59 -15.70
CA GLU A 203 -7.35 -1.32 -14.37
C GLU A 203 -6.96 0.07 -13.83
N GLY A 204 -6.11 0.80 -14.56
CA GLY A 204 -5.61 2.12 -14.16
C GLY A 204 -4.13 2.29 -14.48
N SER A 205 -3.53 3.32 -13.90
CA SER A 205 -2.09 3.60 -14.03
C SER A 205 -1.44 3.54 -12.66
N TRP A 206 -0.16 3.19 -12.63
CA TRP A 206 0.63 3.18 -11.41
C TRP A 206 2.09 3.57 -11.67
N LEU A 207 2.76 4.04 -10.61
CA LEU A 207 4.19 4.34 -10.64
C LEU A 207 4.98 3.19 -10.00
N GLN A 208 6.05 2.79 -10.64
CA GLN A 208 7.02 1.83 -10.11
C GLN A 208 8.43 2.21 -10.57
N PHE A 209 9.45 1.74 -9.87
CA PHE A 209 10.82 1.78 -10.37
C PHE A 209 11.18 0.45 -11.05
N GLU A 210 12.14 0.50 -11.96
CA GLU A 210 12.81 -0.69 -12.47
C GLU A 210 13.36 -1.52 -11.29
N GLY A 211 13.23 -2.85 -11.35
CA GLY A 211 13.54 -3.75 -10.22
C GLY A 211 12.36 -4.06 -9.30
N GLY A 212 11.18 -3.49 -9.55
CA GLY A 212 9.91 -3.94 -8.98
C GLY A 212 9.70 -3.55 -7.51
N LEU A 213 8.91 -4.35 -6.78
CA LEU A 213 8.35 -3.96 -5.49
C LEU A 213 9.42 -3.69 -4.42
N SER A 214 10.45 -4.52 -4.37
CA SER A 214 11.53 -4.39 -3.38
C SER A 214 12.34 -3.11 -3.60
N VAL A 215 12.73 -2.82 -4.85
CA VAL A 215 13.49 -1.61 -5.20
C VAL A 215 12.62 -0.36 -5.00
N THR A 216 11.38 -0.40 -5.48
CA THR A 216 10.42 0.70 -5.31
C THR A 216 10.20 1.01 -3.84
N SER A 217 10.00 -0.01 -3.00
CA SER A 217 9.84 0.14 -1.56
C SER A 217 11.10 0.70 -0.89
N ASN A 218 12.29 0.23 -1.28
CA ASN A 218 13.57 0.70 -0.77
C ASN A 218 13.76 2.20 -1.01
N ILE A 219 13.48 2.65 -2.24
CA ILE A 219 13.59 4.05 -2.65
C ILE A 219 12.60 4.93 -1.87
N ILE A 220 11.31 4.58 -1.90
CA ILE A 220 10.26 5.40 -1.26
C ILE A 220 10.43 5.44 0.26
N THR A 221 10.78 4.31 0.89
CA THR A 221 11.07 4.27 2.34
C THR A 221 12.34 5.09 2.66
N GLY A 222 13.37 5.04 1.82
CA GLY A 222 14.58 5.85 1.98
C GLY A 222 14.31 7.35 1.88
N ILE A 223 13.55 7.76 0.86
CA ILE A 223 13.07 9.14 0.68
C ILE A 223 12.29 9.59 1.91
N ALA A 224 11.36 8.77 2.41
CA ALA A 224 10.55 9.09 3.57
C ALA A 224 11.40 9.30 4.83
N LYS A 225 12.37 8.41 5.09
CA LYS A 225 13.30 8.52 6.22
C LYS A 225 14.17 9.78 6.15
N LEU A 226 14.73 10.09 4.97
CA LEU A 226 15.56 11.29 4.78
C LEU A 226 14.73 12.57 4.91
N SER A 227 13.52 12.59 4.34
CA SER A 227 12.60 13.72 4.45
C SER A 227 12.23 13.97 5.92
N ALA A 228 11.91 12.90 6.66
CA ALA A 228 11.60 12.98 8.09
C ALA A 228 12.78 13.48 8.92
N SER A 229 14.00 13.01 8.67
CA SER A 229 15.19 13.46 9.43
C SER A 229 15.51 14.94 9.20
N LEU A 230 15.23 15.46 7.99
CA LEU A 230 15.38 16.86 7.63
C LEU A 230 14.15 17.72 7.95
N LYS A 231 13.08 17.13 8.49
CA LYS A 231 11.77 17.79 8.72
C LYS A 231 11.22 18.47 7.46
N LYS A 232 11.46 17.86 6.30
CA LYS A 232 10.92 18.30 5.00
C LYS A 232 9.79 17.35 4.58
N PRO A 233 8.78 17.84 3.87
CA PRO A 233 7.81 16.94 3.23
C PRO A 233 8.52 16.08 2.19
N ILE A 234 7.98 14.89 1.94
CA ILE A 234 8.38 14.10 0.78
C ILE A 234 7.99 14.90 -0.48
N PRO A 235 8.89 15.11 -1.46
CA PRO A 235 8.60 15.88 -2.68
C PRO A 235 7.77 15.05 -3.67
N LEU A 236 6.65 14.51 -3.21
CA LEU A 236 5.61 13.87 -4.00
C LEU A 236 4.40 14.80 -4.04
N ASN A 237 3.73 14.85 -5.19
CA ASN A 237 2.36 15.36 -5.24
C ASN A 237 1.35 14.25 -4.94
N GLN A 238 0.10 14.63 -4.68
CA GLN A 238 -0.97 13.68 -4.36
C GLN A 238 -1.20 12.65 -5.47
N HIS A 239 -1.10 13.06 -6.74
CA HIS A 239 -1.29 12.17 -7.88
C HIS A 239 -0.23 11.07 -7.93
N GLN A 240 1.05 11.41 -7.75
CA GLN A 240 2.13 10.41 -7.69
C GLN A 240 1.98 9.46 -6.51
N SER A 241 1.57 9.98 -5.35
CA SER A 241 1.29 9.17 -4.16
C SER A 241 0.17 8.14 -4.42
N ASP A 242 -0.90 8.58 -5.08
CA ASP A 242 -2.01 7.71 -5.47
C ASP A 242 -1.57 6.65 -6.50
N LEU A 243 -0.73 7.01 -7.48
CA LEU A 243 -0.17 6.06 -8.45
C LEU A 243 0.74 5.01 -7.81
N PHE A 244 1.57 5.38 -6.82
CA PHE A 244 2.38 4.41 -6.06
C PHE A 244 1.50 3.48 -5.20
N ALA A 245 0.40 3.98 -4.66
CA ALA A 245 -0.54 3.15 -3.92
C ALA A 245 -1.32 2.18 -4.83
N ASN A 246 -1.66 2.59 -6.07
CA ASN A 246 -2.20 1.66 -7.07
C ASN A 246 -1.20 0.53 -7.37
N TYR A 247 0.10 0.84 -7.47
CA TYR A 247 1.13 -0.17 -7.62
C TYR A 247 1.14 -1.16 -6.45
N LEU A 248 1.11 -0.65 -5.21
CA LEU A 248 1.04 -1.49 -4.00
C LEU A 248 -0.22 -2.37 -3.99
N TYR A 249 -1.37 -1.83 -4.39
CA TYR A 249 -2.61 -2.59 -4.47
C TYR A 249 -2.51 -3.74 -5.49
N SER A 250 -1.89 -3.47 -6.65
CA SER A 250 -1.64 -4.51 -7.67
C SER A 250 -0.76 -5.66 -7.15
N ARG A 251 -0.04 -5.45 -6.05
CA ARG A 251 0.86 -6.41 -5.41
C ARG A 251 0.31 -6.99 -4.09
N LYS A 252 -0.95 -6.71 -3.74
CA LYS A 252 -1.57 -7.15 -2.47
C LYS A 252 -1.54 -8.65 -2.19
N ILE A 253 -1.35 -9.48 -3.22
CA ILE A 253 -1.29 -10.96 -3.12
C ILE A 253 0.14 -11.51 -3.04
N VAL A 254 1.14 -10.66 -2.81
CA VAL A 254 2.54 -11.08 -2.67
C VAL A 254 2.70 -12.11 -1.55
N LYS A 255 3.49 -13.16 -1.80
CA LYS A 255 3.61 -14.31 -0.89
C LYS A 255 4.99 -14.54 -0.29
N THR A 256 5.98 -13.73 -0.64
CA THR A 256 7.35 -13.81 -0.10
C THR A 256 7.50 -12.90 1.11
N SER A 257 8.25 -13.29 2.14
CA SER A 257 8.49 -12.48 3.34
C SER A 257 9.04 -11.06 3.01
N LYS A 258 10.08 -10.97 2.17
CA LYS A 258 10.65 -9.70 1.67
C LYS A 258 9.63 -8.84 0.92
N GLY A 259 8.84 -9.46 0.04
CA GLY A 259 7.82 -8.77 -0.73
C GLY A 259 6.67 -8.23 0.13
N ILE A 260 6.21 -9.00 1.13
CA ILE A 260 5.19 -8.53 2.07
C ILE A 260 5.72 -7.37 2.90
N TYR A 261 6.94 -7.48 3.43
CA TYR A 261 7.59 -6.37 4.13
C TYR A 261 7.71 -5.12 3.25
N SER A 262 8.13 -5.29 1.99
CA SER A 262 8.28 -4.18 1.04
C SER A 262 6.95 -3.48 0.79
N LEU A 263 5.87 -4.24 0.61
CA LEU A 263 4.51 -3.69 0.44
C LEU A 263 4.09 -2.88 1.68
N ILE A 264 4.21 -3.46 2.86
CA ILE A 264 3.72 -2.86 4.10
C ILE A 264 4.58 -1.66 4.54
N SER A 265 5.90 -1.73 4.42
CA SER A 265 6.82 -0.64 4.77
C SER A 265 6.62 0.60 3.90
N MET A 266 6.51 0.41 2.58
CA MET A 266 6.25 1.51 1.65
C MET A 266 4.87 2.12 1.89
N SER A 267 3.85 1.27 2.09
CA SER A 267 2.49 1.72 2.43
C SER A 267 2.50 2.62 3.66
N ALA A 268 3.15 2.19 4.74
CA ALA A 268 3.27 2.98 5.97
C ALA A 268 4.00 4.31 5.73
N SER A 269 5.07 4.29 4.93
CA SER A 269 5.83 5.51 4.58
C SER A 269 4.99 6.53 3.80
N LEU A 270 4.19 6.08 2.85
CA LEU A 270 3.28 6.94 2.09
C LEU A 270 2.14 7.48 2.97
N ILE A 271 1.56 6.64 3.83
CA ILE A 271 0.46 7.03 4.71
C ILE A 271 0.86 8.15 5.68
N GLU A 272 2.09 8.10 6.20
CA GLU A 272 2.64 9.11 7.12
C GLU A 272 3.10 10.40 6.42
N SER A 273 3.09 10.43 5.09
CA SER A 273 3.47 11.62 4.32
C SER A 273 2.41 12.72 4.35
N SER A 274 2.79 13.94 3.99
CA SER A 274 1.86 15.07 3.82
C SER A 274 0.86 14.85 2.67
N VAL A 275 1.19 13.97 1.72
CA VAL A 275 0.38 13.60 0.56
C VAL A 275 -0.05 12.14 0.66
N SER A 276 -0.59 11.76 1.83
CA SER A 276 -1.08 10.40 2.11
C SER A 276 -2.03 9.90 1.00
N PRO A 277 -1.83 8.69 0.44
CA PRO A 277 -2.71 8.19 -0.61
C PRO A 277 -4.15 8.04 -0.13
N ILE A 278 -5.12 8.49 -0.93
CA ILE A 278 -6.53 8.55 -0.55
C ILE A 278 -7.33 7.51 -1.34
N SER A 279 -7.97 6.59 -0.63
CA SER A 279 -8.92 5.65 -1.21
C SER A 279 -10.36 6.13 -1.04
N VAL A 280 -11.14 6.07 -2.12
CA VAL A 280 -12.57 6.38 -2.11
C VAL A 280 -13.34 5.17 -2.63
N THR A 281 -14.20 4.60 -1.80
CA THR A 281 -15.02 3.44 -2.15
C THR A 281 -16.48 3.64 -1.77
N ASN A 282 -17.37 2.78 -2.27
CA ASN A 282 -18.69 2.64 -1.64
C ASN A 282 -18.49 2.12 -0.21
N TYR A 283 -19.28 2.61 0.76
CA TYR A 283 -19.09 2.26 2.17
C TYR A 283 -19.49 0.81 2.48
N ASP A 284 -20.68 0.38 2.05
CA ASP A 284 -21.18 -0.99 2.26
C ASP A 284 -21.44 -1.69 0.92
N THR A 285 -22.53 -1.29 0.26
CA THR A 285 -22.96 -1.88 -1.00
C THR A 285 -23.10 -0.81 -2.06
N ARG A 286 -23.03 -1.22 -3.33
CA ARG A 286 -23.37 -0.36 -4.47
C ARG A 286 -24.89 -0.20 -4.64
N LYS A 287 -25.69 -0.59 -3.65
CA LYS A 287 -27.16 -0.59 -3.72
C LYS A 287 -27.70 0.32 -2.63
N ILE A 288 -28.50 1.32 -3.02
CA ILE A 288 -29.12 2.26 -2.09
C ILE A 288 -30.65 2.29 -2.29
N SER A 289 -31.39 2.60 -1.22
CA SER A 289 -32.83 2.81 -1.31
C SER A 289 -33.15 4.16 -1.95
N THR A 290 -34.33 4.32 -2.55
CA THR A 290 -34.82 5.60 -3.09
C THR A 290 -34.84 6.73 -2.07
N ASP A 291 -35.05 6.39 -0.79
CA ASP A 291 -35.11 7.33 0.34
C ASP A 291 -33.86 7.28 1.23
N GLY A 292 -32.88 6.44 0.86
CA GLY A 292 -31.66 6.24 1.63
C GLY A 292 -30.55 7.19 1.20
N PRO A 293 -29.72 7.67 2.13
CA PRO A 293 -28.55 8.46 1.77
C PRO A 293 -27.50 7.61 1.04
N PHE A 294 -26.67 8.27 0.24
CA PHE A 294 -25.51 7.67 -0.40
C PHE A 294 -24.31 7.75 0.54
N TYR A 295 -23.64 6.60 0.76
CA TYR A 295 -22.48 6.52 1.64
C TYR A 295 -21.21 6.17 0.88
N VAL A 296 -20.16 6.94 1.12
CA VAL A 296 -18.81 6.65 0.64
C VAL A 296 -17.87 6.43 1.82
N LYS A 297 -16.89 5.56 1.63
CA LYS A 297 -15.76 5.42 2.53
C LYS A 297 -14.60 6.22 1.95
N VAL A 298 -13.99 7.07 2.78
CA VAL A 298 -12.76 7.80 2.47
C VAL A 298 -11.74 7.44 3.54
N CYS A 299 -10.66 6.80 3.13
CA CYS A 299 -9.64 6.28 4.03
C CYS A 299 -8.24 6.33 3.41
N ASP A 300 -7.21 6.13 4.23
CA ASP A 300 -5.85 5.88 3.77
C ASP A 300 -5.72 4.48 3.14
N PHE A 301 -4.52 4.14 2.67
CA PHE A 301 -4.25 2.84 2.03
C PHE A 301 -4.42 1.63 2.96
N PHE A 302 -4.40 1.80 4.29
CA PHE A 302 -4.68 0.73 5.27
C PHE A 302 -6.12 0.75 5.79
N GLY A 303 -6.98 1.60 5.24
CA GLY A 303 -8.37 1.70 5.67
C GLY A 303 -8.60 2.58 6.89
N ASN A 304 -7.58 3.29 7.38
CA ASN A 304 -7.72 4.22 8.51
C ASN A 304 -8.25 5.58 8.06
N PRO A 305 -8.72 6.44 8.98
CA PRO A 305 -9.10 7.81 8.67
C PRO A 305 -7.92 8.63 8.12
N VAL A 306 -8.17 9.39 7.05
CA VAL A 306 -7.18 10.31 6.47
C VAL A 306 -6.85 11.41 7.49
N LYS A 307 -5.57 11.57 7.84
CA LYS A 307 -5.10 12.45 8.92
C LYS A 307 -5.31 13.94 8.65
N ASN A 308 -5.09 14.39 7.41
CA ASN A 308 -5.08 15.81 7.03
C ASN A 308 -6.30 16.19 6.17
N LEU A 309 -7.47 15.63 6.47
CA LEU A 309 -8.68 15.91 5.71
C LEU A 309 -9.31 17.25 6.15
N ALA A 310 -9.40 18.21 5.23
CA ALA A 310 -9.97 19.52 5.53
C ALA A 310 -11.49 19.43 5.85
N PRO A 311 -12.06 20.41 6.58
CA PRO A 311 -13.51 20.51 6.74
C PRO A 311 -14.20 20.59 5.37
N ASN A 312 -15.22 19.78 5.13
CA ASN A 312 -15.94 19.69 3.85
C ASN A 312 -15.09 19.30 2.64
N ALA A 313 -13.93 18.65 2.86
CA ALA A 313 -13.02 18.19 1.80
C ALA A 313 -13.63 17.19 0.81
N VAL A 314 -14.69 16.48 1.21
CA VAL A 314 -15.31 15.41 0.41
C VAL A 314 -16.54 15.98 -0.30
N LEU A 315 -16.46 16.09 -1.61
CA LEU A 315 -17.48 16.71 -2.46
C LEU A 315 -17.97 15.69 -3.50
N ALA A 316 -19.28 15.59 -3.69
CA ALA A 316 -19.85 15.04 -4.91
C ALA A 316 -19.81 16.13 -5.97
N GLU A 317 -18.88 16.01 -6.92
CA GLU A 317 -18.79 16.95 -8.03
C GLU A 317 -20.00 16.82 -8.96
N SER A 318 -20.42 15.58 -9.24
CA SER A 318 -21.57 15.31 -10.09
C SER A 318 -22.21 13.97 -9.74
N VAL A 319 -23.53 13.89 -9.83
CA VAL A 319 -24.28 12.63 -9.84
C VAL A 319 -25.01 12.53 -11.16
N ILE A 320 -24.64 11.56 -11.99
CA ILE A 320 -25.18 11.39 -13.33
C ILE A 320 -25.99 10.11 -13.40
N LYS A 321 -27.24 10.18 -13.85
CA LYS A 321 -28.04 9.00 -14.14
C LYS A 321 -27.55 8.34 -15.42
N VAL A 322 -27.23 7.06 -15.37
CA VAL A 322 -26.55 6.35 -16.45
C VAL A 322 -27.41 6.24 -17.71
N ALA A 323 -28.71 6.01 -17.54
CA ALA A 323 -29.63 5.73 -18.65
C ALA A 323 -29.79 6.90 -19.64
N ASP A 324 -29.85 8.13 -19.13
CA ASP A 324 -30.13 9.33 -19.92
C ASP A 324 -29.02 10.39 -19.81
N LYS A 325 -27.93 10.08 -19.08
CA LYS A 325 -26.81 10.97 -18.80
C LYS A 325 -27.23 12.29 -18.15
N SER A 326 -28.40 12.35 -17.52
CA SER A 326 -28.86 13.54 -16.82
C SER A 326 -28.07 13.76 -15.52
N GLU A 327 -27.62 14.99 -15.29
CA GLU A 327 -27.05 15.41 -14.02
C GLU A 327 -28.17 15.64 -13.02
N VAL A 328 -28.13 14.91 -11.90
CA VAL A 328 -29.16 14.92 -10.85
C VAL A 328 -28.75 15.83 -9.70
N LEU A 329 -27.44 16.00 -9.51
CA LEU A 329 -26.85 16.79 -8.45
C LEU A 329 -25.45 17.21 -8.90
N SER A 330 -25.05 18.43 -8.56
CA SER A 330 -23.72 18.97 -8.81
C SER A 330 -23.18 19.62 -7.54
N LYS A 331 -21.86 19.52 -7.31
CA LYS A 331 -21.09 20.22 -6.26
C LYS A 331 -21.72 20.23 -4.87
N SER A 332 -22.03 19.06 -4.33
CA SER A 332 -22.62 18.93 -2.99
C SER A 332 -21.66 18.30 -1.99
N PRO A 333 -21.52 18.86 -0.78
CA PRO A 333 -20.62 18.29 0.22
C PRO A 333 -21.19 17.04 0.86
N PHE A 334 -20.32 16.08 1.13
CA PHE A 334 -20.64 14.98 2.03
C PHE A 334 -20.49 15.42 3.49
N LYS A 335 -21.35 14.89 4.35
CA LYS A 335 -21.24 15.02 5.80
C LYS A 335 -20.46 13.85 6.37
N ARG A 336 -19.41 14.12 7.13
CA ARG A 336 -18.67 13.07 7.85
C ARG A 336 -19.55 12.49 8.96
N SER A 337 -19.57 11.17 9.08
CA SER A 337 -20.25 10.49 10.18
C SER A 337 -19.57 10.81 11.52
N SER A 338 -20.37 10.92 12.59
CA SER A 338 -19.87 11.11 13.95
C SER A 338 -19.35 9.82 14.59
N THR A 339 -19.75 8.66 14.07
CA THR A 339 -19.42 7.33 14.65
C THR A 339 -18.32 6.60 13.89
N ASP A 340 -18.16 6.88 12.60
CA ASP A 340 -17.08 6.35 11.77
C ASP A 340 -16.45 7.48 10.96
N SER A 341 -15.22 7.83 11.33
CA SER A 341 -14.50 8.93 10.70
C SER A 341 -14.03 8.63 9.27
N THR A 342 -14.22 7.42 8.76
CA THR A 342 -14.05 7.05 7.34
C THR A 342 -15.35 7.12 6.54
N LYS A 343 -16.51 7.24 7.20
CA LYS A 343 -17.83 7.24 6.56
C LYS A 343 -18.30 8.66 6.24
N PHE A 344 -18.75 8.85 5.01
CA PHE A 344 -19.24 10.12 4.48
C PHE A 344 -20.62 9.93 3.86
N GLU A 345 -21.56 10.78 4.24
CA GLU A 345 -22.96 10.71 3.85
C GLU A 345 -23.34 11.86 2.92
N LEU A 346 -24.02 11.53 1.83
CA LEU A 346 -24.69 12.47 0.97
C LEU A 346 -26.17 12.14 0.90
N SER A 347 -26.98 12.97 1.55
CA SER A 347 -28.43 12.81 1.54
C SER A 347 -28.99 13.22 0.18
N LEU A 348 -29.45 12.23 -0.59
CA LEU A 348 -29.97 12.38 -1.95
C LEU A 348 -31.27 11.61 -2.09
N LYS A 349 -32.29 12.21 -2.72
CA LYS A 349 -33.50 11.50 -3.14
C LYS A 349 -33.37 11.14 -4.61
N LEU A 350 -33.15 9.86 -4.90
CA LEU A 350 -32.97 9.38 -6.26
C LEU A 350 -34.11 8.44 -6.67
N LYS A 351 -34.53 8.53 -7.93
CA LYS A 351 -35.42 7.51 -8.52
C LYS A 351 -34.64 6.22 -8.76
N VAL A 352 -35.36 5.11 -8.87
CA VAL A 352 -34.78 3.80 -9.24
C VAL A 352 -33.97 3.94 -10.54
N GLY A 353 -32.77 3.35 -10.55
CA GLY A 353 -31.86 3.41 -11.69
C GLY A 353 -30.39 3.28 -11.29
N GLN A 354 -29.51 3.33 -12.28
CA GLN A 354 -28.06 3.34 -12.07
C GLN A 354 -27.52 4.75 -12.16
N PHE A 355 -26.59 5.09 -11.28
CA PHE A 355 -25.98 6.40 -11.17
C PHE A 355 -24.45 6.29 -11.08
N LYS A 356 -23.79 7.26 -11.70
CA LYS A 356 -22.35 7.51 -11.61
C LYS A 356 -22.13 8.73 -10.71
N VAL A 357 -21.46 8.53 -9.58
CA VAL A 357 -21.14 9.60 -8.62
C VAL A 357 -19.66 9.94 -8.75
N SER A 358 -19.35 11.18 -9.14
CA SER A 358 -17.98 11.71 -9.13
C SER A 358 -17.70 12.31 -7.76
N VAL A 359 -16.73 11.75 -7.04
CA VAL A 359 -16.34 12.17 -5.69
C VAL A 359 -14.95 12.76 -5.75
N LYS A 360 -14.80 13.98 -5.24
CA LYS A 360 -13.51 14.65 -5.07
C LYS A 360 -13.19 14.76 -3.59
N VAL A 361 -11.92 14.52 -3.24
CA VAL A 361 -11.40 14.62 -1.88
C VAL A 361 -10.20 15.55 -1.87
N ASN A 362 -10.29 16.68 -1.16
CA ASN A 362 -9.26 17.73 -1.23
C ASN A 362 -8.91 18.08 -2.70
N ASP A 363 -7.61 18.10 -3.02
CA ASP A 363 -7.06 18.34 -4.35
C ASP A 363 -6.76 17.06 -5.14
N SER A 364 -7.16 15.88 -4.62
CA SER A 364 -7.02 14.62 -5.36
C SER A 364 -7.89 14.64 -6.63
N PRO A 365 -7.50 13.87 -7.67
CA PRO A 365 -8.36 13.65 -8.81
C PRO A 365 -9.68 12.98 -8.39
N SER A 366 -10.73 13.21 -9.16
CA SER A 366 -12.07 12.72 -8.83
C SER A 366 -12.21 11.23 -9.11
N VAL A 367 -12.87 10.52 -8.19
CA VAL A 367 -13.21 9.10 -8.31
C VAL A 367 -14.63 8.95 -8.79
N SER A 368 -14.82 8.10 -9.80
CA SER A 368 -16.15 7.71 -10.26
C SER A 368 -16.62 6.42 -9.58
N LEU A 369 -17.67 6.52 -8.76
CA LEU A 369 -18.35 5.38 -8.15
C LEU A 369 -19.66 5.07 -8.87
N MET A 370 -19.91 3.78 -9.12
CA MET A 370 -21.19 3.29 -9.64
C MET A 370 -22.09 2.85 -8.49
N THR A 371 -23.35 3.29 -8.50
CA THR A 371 -24.38 2.90 -7.55
C THR A 371 -25.71 2.61 -8.24
N THR A 372 -26.50 1.70 -7.67
CA THR A 372 -27.82 1.30 -8.13
C THR A 372 -28.84 1.67 -7.06
N VAL A 373 -29.79 2.53 -7.41
CA VAL A 373 -30.92 2.89 -6.56
C VAL A 373 -32.02 1.88 -6.81
N MET A 374 -32.48 1.22 -5.74
CA MET A 374 -33.54 0.22 -5.78
C MET A 374 -34.69 0.68 -4.88
N LYS A 375 -35.91 0.25 -5.21
CA LYS A 375 -37.07 0.40 -4.34
C LYS A 375 -37.29 -0.92 -3.61
N SER A 376 -37.50 -0.85 -2.30
CA SER A 376 -37.95 -2.03 -1.55
C SER A 376 -39.39 -2.35 -1.96
N VAL A 377 -39.65 -3.60 -2.31
CA VAL A 377 -41.00 -4.10 -2.62
C VAL A 377 -41.34 -5.14 -1.56
N GLN A 378 -42.44 -4.92 -0.85
CA GLN A 378 -43.03 -5.96 -0.01
C GLN A 378 -43.89 -6.86 -0.89
N ILE A 379 -43.66 -8.17 -0.80
CA ILE A 379 -44.45 -9.16 -1.50
C ILE A 379 -45.50 -9.67 -0.50
N ASP A 380 -46.75 -9.25 -0.66
CA ASP A 380 -47.83 -9.57 0.28
C ASP A 380 -48.27 -11.05 0.20
N SER A 381 -48.24 -11.63 -1.00
CA SER A 381 -48.45 -13.07 -1.19
C SER A 381 -47.84 -13.54 -2.51
N ILE A 382 -47.28 -14.75 -2.51
CA ILE A 382 -46.88 -15.46 -3.72
C ILE A 382 -47.90 -16.59 -3.91
N LYS A 383 -48.64 -16.56 -5.01
CA LYS A 383 -49.52 -17.67 -5.41
C LYS A 383 -48.78 -18.56 -6.39
N PHE A 384 -48.73 -19.85 -6.09
CA PHE A 384 -48.26 -20.87 -7.02
C PHE A 384 -49.49 -21.58 -7.59
N ASP A 385 -49.68 -21.48 -8.89
CA ASP A 385 -50.66 -22.32 -9.58
C ASP A 385 -50.03 -23.68 -9.84
N VAL A 386 -50.54 -24.70 -9.14
CA VAL A 386 -50.14 -26.09 -9.40
C VAL A 386 -50.92 -26.57 -10.62
N ILE A 387 -50.27 -26.60 -11.78
CA ILE A 387 -50.78 -27.32 -12.94
C ILE A 387 -50.67 -28.80 -12.60
N LYS A 388 -51.81 -29.50 -12.53
CA LYS A 388 -51.88 -30.94 -12.26
C LYS A 388 -50.93 -31.71 -13.18
N ALA A 389 -49.86 -32.26 -12.62
CA ALA A 389 -49.29 -33.51 -13.07
C ALA A 389 -49.65 -34.54 -12.00
N GLU A 390 -50.40 -35.57 -12.38
CA GLU A 390 -51.16 -36.43 -11.48
C GLU A 390 -50.31 -37.39 -10.62
N ASP A 391 -48.98 -37.21 -10.55
CA ASP A 391 -48.08 -38.18 -9.89
C ASP A 391 -47.04 -37.63 -8.88
N ASP A 392 -46.96 -36.33 -8.57
CA ASP A 392 -45.83 -35.80 -7.74
C ASP A 392 -46.22 -34.93 -6.53
N ILE A 393 -47.43 -35.08 -5.97
CA ILE A 393 -47.89 -34.32 -4.78
C ILE A 393 -47.02 -34.58 -3.53
N ASN A 394 -46.32 -35.71 -3.45
CA ASN A 394 -45.48 -36.05 -2.29
C ASN A 394 -44.06 -35.46 -2.31
N LYS A 395 -43.59 -34.85 -3.42
CA LYS A 395 -42.27 -34.19 -3.47
C LYS A 395 -42.29 -32.69 -3.16
N ALA A 396 -43.47 -32.05 -3.19
CA ALA A 396 -43.59 -30.58 -3.07
C ALA A 396 -43.59 -30.05 -1.61
N LYS A 397 -43.53 -30.92 -0.58
CA LYS A 397 -43.64 -30.48 0.82
C LYS A 397 -42.41 -29.76 1.40
N ASN A 398 -41.29 -29.70 0.68
CA ASN A 398 -40.04 -29.09 1.17
C ASN A 398 -39.44 -28.10 0.17
N VAL A 399 -40.24 -27.15 -0.33
CA VAL A 399 -39.67 -25.99 -1.04
C VAL A 399 -39.24 -24.96 0.00
N ASP A 400 -37.94 -24.87 0.22
CA ASP A 400 -37.32 -23.83 1.04
C ASP A 400 -37.40 -22.48 0.31
N LEU A 401 -38.33 -21.62 0.75
CA LEU A 401 -38.57 -20.29 0.17
C LEU A 401 -37.38 -19.34 0.31
N SER A 402 -36.37 -19.66 1.14
CA SER A 402 -35.12 -18.89 1.22
C SER A 402 -34.23 -19.02 -0.02
N LYS A 403 -34.54 -19.96 -0.93
CA LYS A 403 -33.78 -20.24 -2.16
C LYS A 403 -34.48 -19.77 -3.45
N VAL A 404 -35.63 -19.13 -3.35
CA VAL A 404 -36.37 -18.63 -4.52
C VAL A 404 -35.76 -17.29 -4.96
N ALA A 405 -34.99 -17.32 -6.04
CA ALA A 405 -34.51 -16.11 -6.71
C ALA A 405 -35.65 -15.48 -7.52
N VAL A 406 -36.19 -14.37 -7.02
CA VAL A 406 -37.10 -13.53 -7.82
C VAL A 406 -36.23 -12.71 -8.77
N VAL A 407 -36.30 -13.03 -10.07
CA VAL A 407 -35.73 -12.18 -11.12
C VAL A 407 -36.81 -11.15 -11.47
N LEU A 408 -36.57 -9.88 -11.10
CA LEU A 408 -37.37 -8.71 -11.53
C LEU A 408 -36.65 -7.98 -12.65
#